data_AF-T0MUA2-F1
#
_entry.id   AF-T0MUA2-F1
#
_cell.length_a   1.000
_cell.length_b   1.000
_cell.length_c   1.000
_cell.angle_alpha   90.00
_cell.angle_beta   90.00
_cell.angle_gamma   90.00
#
_symmetry.space_group_name_H-M   'P 1'
#
loop_
_entity.id
_entity.type
_entity.pdbx_description
1 polymer ?
#
loop_
_entity_poly.entity_id
_entity_poly.type
_entity_poly.pdbx_seq_one_letter_code
_entity_poly.pdbx_strand_id
1 'polypeptide(L)'
;MKYWLLKIAYDDSFFGFQNQPNVRTVQGEILHALSPIGVKKVYGSSRTDSHVRSASSIIEVEHEDGRKVCKIVDSIKGIAVLGYFESNEFINLRRGLSKEYLYYCDRKLDRRSLKRAIREFMKGGMEYFSKDPAKKVILSRIIFSIRDSYTIFMFEGKSFSWNFVRIAAESISRRAEGKISDNDWSDMLSGRKRTIYRGDPHNLILYRTIAPFEFVSYHSKNIVPLKSRIFQDFFWLYGVCDSPTDITDIPDFVEK
;
A
#
# COMPACT_ATOMS: atom_id res chain seq x y z
N MET A 1 -23.82 -8.22 18.63
CA MET A 1 -22.57 -7.45 18.39
C MET A 1 -22.46 -7.19 16.90
N LYS A 2 -21.80 -6.09 16.49
CA LYS A 2 -21.67 -5.69 15.08
C LYS A 2 -20.20 -5.69 14.66
N TYR A 3 -19.95 -5.74 13.37
CA TYR A 3 -18.61 -5.58 12.79
C TYR A 3 -18.45 -4.16 12.26
N TRP A 4 -17.32 -3.55 12.54
CA TRP A 4 -16.99 -2.20 12.13
C TRP A 4 -15.76 -2.23 11.24
N LEU A 5 -15.93 -1.79 10.01
CA LEU A 5 -14.83 -1.57 9.09
C LEU A 5 -14.36 -0.14 9.27
N LEU A 6 -13.09 0.07 9.59
CA LEU A 6 -12.48 1.40 9.66
C LEU A 6 -11.49 1.55 8.52
N LYS A 7 -11.66 2.59 7.71
CA LYS A 7 -10.64 3.04 6.76
C LYS A 7 -9.64 3.88 7.55
N ILE A 8 -8.37 3.47 7.55
CA ILE A 8 -7.29 4.10 8.30
C ILE A 8 -6.12 4.46 7.39
N ALA A 9 -5.43 5.52 7.77
CA ALA A 9 -4.13 5.90 7.26
C ALA A 9 -3.06 5.78 8.36
N TYR A 10 -1.82 5.51 8.01
CA TYR A 10 -0.68 5.49 8.95
C TYR A 10 0.66 5.81 8.28
N ASP A 11 1.57 6.38 9.06
CA ASP A 11 2.93 6.76 8.65
C ASP A 11 3.92 5.57 8.68
N ASP A 12 5.21 5.84 8.47
CA ASP A 12 6.30 4.85 8.40
C ASP A 12 6.94 4.54 9.76
N SER A 13 6.38 5.05 10.87
CA SER A 13 6.89 4.81 12.22
C SER A 13 6.64 3.39 12.76
N PHE A 14 6.02 2.51 11.96
CA PHE A 14 5.65 1.15 12.32
C PHE A 14 6.53 0.10 11.64
N PHE A 15 6.83 -0.99 12.34
CA PHE A 15 7.52 -2.16 11.83
C PHE A 15 6.60 -3.11 11.04
N GLY A 16 5.60 -2.53 10.36
CA GLY A 16 4.66 -3.20 9.48
C GLY A 16 3.27 -3.28 10.10
N PHE A 17 2.33 -3.82 9.33
CA PHE A 17 0.96 -3.93 9.80
C PHE A 17 0.80 -5.04 10.85
N GLN A 18 1.30 -6.23 10.57
CA GLN A 18 1.02 -7.45 11.33
C GLN A 18 1.67 -7.41 12.72
N ASN A 19 0.91 -7.79 13.76
CA ASN A 19 1.41 -7.89 15.13
C ASN A 19 2.62 -8.84 15.24
N GLN A 20 3.67 -8.36 15.90
CA GLN A 20 4.94 -9.07 16.10
C GLN A 20 5.49 -8.72 17.50
N PRO A 21 6.20 -9.64 18.18
CA PRO A 21 6.80 -9.36 19.48
C PRO A 21 7.82 -8.22 19.41
N ASN A 22 7.90 -7.42 20.48
CA ASN A 22 8.96 -6.43 20.73
C ASN A 22 9.11 -5.29 19.72
N VAL A 23 8.18 -5.12 18.79
CA VAL A 23 8.20 -4.02 17.82
C VAL A 23 6.82 -3.37 17.69
N ARG A 24 6.83 -2.07 17.40
CA ARG A 24 5.61 -1.28 17.21
C ARG A 24 5.00 -1.58 15.85
N THR A 25 3.80 -2.16 15.82
CA THR A 25 3.08 -2.53 14.59
C THR A 25 1.70 -1.91 14.58
N VAL A 26 1.13 -1.67 13.40
CA VAL A 26 -0.20 -1.04 13.30
C VAL A 26 -1.26 -1.88 14.00
N GLN A 27 -1.31 -3.19 13.69
CA GLN A 27 -2.27 -4.11 14.30
C GLN A 27 -2.04 -4.28 15.81
N GLY A 28 -0.77 -4.33 16.26
CA GLY A 28 -0.44 -4.47 17.67
C GLY A 28 -0.88 -3.26 18.50
N GLU A 29 -0.62 -2.04 18.01
CA GLU A 29 -1.03 -0.80 18.67
C GLU A 29 -2.55 -0.67 18.74
N ILE A 30 -3.26 -0.99 17.65
CA ILE A 30 -4.73 -0.97 17.62
C ILE A 30 -5.31 -2.02 18.59
N LEU A 31 -4.76 -3.24 18.58
CA LEU A 31 -5.22 -4.30 19.48
C LEU A 31 -4.98 -3.92 20.95
N HIS A 32 -3.83 -3.37 21.28
CA HIS A 32 -3.51 -2.89 22.62
C HIS A 32 -4.45 -1.75 23.05
N ALA A 33 -4.68 -0.75 22.18
CA ALA A 33 -5.56 0.37 22.52
C ALA A 33 -7.03 -0.05 22.72
N LEU A 34 -7.49 -1.06 21.99
CA LEU A 34 -8.87 -1.54 22.06
C LEU A 34 -9.09 -2.70 23.06
N SER A 35 -8.02 -3.31 23.59
CA SER A 35 -8.17 -4.42 24.55
C SER A 35 -8.93 -4.06 25.83
N PRO A 36 -8.81 -2.84 26.41
CA PRO A 36 -9.56 -2.46 27.60
C PRO A 36 -11.08 -2.39 27.39
N ILE A 37 -11.53 -2.29 26.14
CA ILE A 37 -12.96 -2.30 25.78
C ILE A 37 -13.41 -3.68 25.26
N GLY A 38 -12.61 -4.72 25.48
CA GLY A 38 -12.98 -6.11 25.17
C GLY A 38 -12.70 -6.57 23.74
N VAL A 39 -12.06 -5.75 22.89
CA VAL A 39 -11.69 -6.17 21.53
C VAL A 39 -10.50 -7.13 21.59
N LYS A 40 -10.69 -8.35 21.05
CA LYS A 40 -9.68 -9.43 21.05
C LYS A 40 -8.98 -9.63 19.73
N LYS A 41 -9.56 -9.13 18.62
CA LYS A 41 -9.07 -9.37 17.26
C LYS A 41 -9.28 -8.13 16.41
N VAL A 42 -8.30 -7.90 15.54
CA VAL A 42 -8.31 -6.84 14.52
C VAL A 42 -7.86 -7.49 13.22
N TYR A 43 -8.69 -7.42 12.19
CA TYR A 43 -8.36 -7.94 10.86
C TYR A 43 -8.00 -6.79 9.94
N GLY A 44 -7.06 -6.97 9.02
CA GLY A 44 -6.62 -5.93 8.09
C GLY A 44 -6.73 -6.37 6.64
N SER A 45 -7.01 -5.42 5.74
CA SER A 45 -7.08 -5.63 4.30
C SER A 45 -5.72 -5.92 3.66
N SER A 46 -4.63 -5.47 4.28
CA SER A 46 -3.26 -5.64 3.80
C SER A 46 -2.29 -5.99 4.93
N ARG A 47 -1.15 -6.60 4.56
CA ARG A 47 0.05 -6.64 5.41
C ARG A 47 1.10 -5.79 4.72
N THR A 48 1.22 -4.55 5.15
CA THR A 48 2.34 -3.71 4.74
C THR A 48 3.61 -4.20 5.44
N ASP A 49 4.74 -4.14 4.73
CA ASP A 49 6.05 -4.41 5.31
C ASP A 49 6.43 -3.29 6.30
N SER A 50 7.47 -3.51 7.10
CA SER A 50 8.06 -2.48 7.96
C SER A 50 8.37 -1.20 7.18
N HIS A 51 7.99 -0.06 7.76
CA HIS A 51 8.17 1.29 7.22
C HIS A 51 7.38 1.63 5.95
N VAL A 52 6.48 0.75 5.50
CA VAL A 52 5.57 1.06 4.39
C VAL A 52 4.39 1.89 4.91
N ARG A 53 4.11 3.01 4.23
CA ARG A 53 3.02 3.95 4.57
C ARG A 53 1.70 3.48 3.98
N SER A 54 0.59 3.97 4.52
CA SER A 54 -0.74 3.67 4.00
C SER A 54 -1.66 4.87 4.10
N ALA A 55 -2.35 5.19 3.01
CA ALA A 55 -3.38 6.22 2.96
C ALA A 55 -4.80 5.64 3.02
N SER A 56 -4.96 4.31 2.96
CA SER A 56 -6.28 3.70 2.74
C SER A 56 -6.33 2.24 3.16
N SER A 57 -5.69 1.85 4.25
CA SER A 57 -5.90 0.50 4.82
C SER A 57 -7.30 0.38 5.38
N ILE A 58 -7.87 -0.82 5.36
CA ILE A 58 -9.15 -1.10 6.01
C ILE A 58 -8.88 -2.12 7.10
N ILE A 59 -9.39 -1.87 8.29
CA ILE A 59 -9.42 -2.83 9.38
C ILE A 59 -10.85 -3.22 9.70
N GLU A 60 -11.05 -4.39 10.29
CA GLU A 60 -12.32 -4.83 10.81
C GLU A 60 -12.18 -5.29 12.27
N VAL A 61 -13.14 -4.86 13.07
CA VAL A 61 -13.22 -5.15 14.51
C VAL A 61 -14.67 -5.39 14.90
N GLU A 62 -14.88 -6.31 15.84
CA GLU A 62 -16.20 -6.59 16.40
C GLU A 62 -16.40 -5.76 17.68
N HIS A 63 -17.44 -4.93 17.73
CA HIS A 63 -17.77 -4.11 18.91
C HIS A 63 -19.21 -3.59 18.82
N GLU A 64 -19.82 -3.22 19.94
CA GLU A 64 -21.18 -2.63 19.96
C GLU A 64 -21.20 -1.16 19.50
N ASP A 65 -20.17 -0.40 19.84
CA ASP A 65 -20.04 1.03 19.53
C ASP A 65 -18.84 1.29 18.60
N GLY A 66 -19.12 1.50 17.32
CA GLY A 66 -18.11 1.82 16.31
C GLY A 66 -17.51 3.22 16.44
N ARG A 67 -18.26 4.19 16.98
CA ARG A 67 -17.75 5.55 17.17
C ARG A 67 -16.70 5.58 18.28
N LYS A 68 -16.91 4.84 19.36
CA LYS A 68 -15.92 4.65 20.43
C LYS A 68 -14.65 4.00 19.89
N VAL A 69 -14.79 2.96 19.06
CA VAL A 69 -13.65 2.33 18.38
C VAL A 69 -12.89 3.34 17.52
N CYS A 70 -13.59 4.12 16.67
CA CYS A 70 -12.96 5.14 15.83
C CYS A 70 -12.16 6.14 16.67
N LYS A 71 -12.73 6.67 17.76
CA LYS A 71 -12.04 7.62 18.64
C LYS A 71 -10.76 7.04 19.25
N ILE A 72 -10.79 5.79 19.70
CA ILE A 72 -9.61 5.14 20.29
C ILE A 72 -8.54 4.89 19.24
N VAL A 73 -8.92 4.34 18.08
CA VAL A 73 -7.97 4.10 16.98
C VAL A 73 -7.36 5.42 16.48
N ASP A 74 -8.17 6.47 16.36
CA ASP A 74 -7.71 7.79 15.94
C ASP A 74 -6.79 8.44 16.97
N SER A 75 -6.85 8.05 18.25
CA SER A 75 -5.94 8.58 19.29
C SER A 75 -4.51 8.04 19.20
N ILE A 76 -4.28 6.98 18.41
CA ILE A 76 -2.97 6.34 18.28
C ILE A 76 -2.05 7.23 17.41
N LYS A 77 -0.92 7.66 17.98
CA LYS A 77 0.07 8.46 17.26
C LYS A 77 0.52 7.78 15.97
N GLY A 78 0.44 8.48 14.85
CA GLY A 78 0.82 7.94 13.54
C GLY A 78 -0.29 7.15 12.83
N ILE A 79 -1.51 7.11 13.39
CA ILE A 79 -2.71 6.56 12.75
C ILE A 79 -3.77 7.66 12.66
N ALA A 80 -4.52 7.68 11.56
CA ALA A 80 -5.74 8.48 11.43
C ALA A 80 -6.88 7.62 10.92
N VAL A 81 -8.07 7.78 11.49
CA VAL A 81 -9.30 7.18 10.96
C VAL A 81 -9.90 8.12 9.92
N LEU A 82 -10.17 7.59 8.73
CA LEU A 82 -10.74 8.35 7.60
C LEU A 82 -12.25 8.19 7.48
N GLY A 83 -12.75 7.03 7.91
CA GLY A 83 -14.17 6.73 7.87
C GLY A 83 -14.45 5.35 8.41
N TYR A 84 -15.73 5.04 8.60
CA TYR A 84 -16.19 3.77 9.12
C TYR A 84 -17.43 3.26 8.40
N PHE A 85 -17.64 1.94 8.45
CA PHE A 85 -18.79 1.26 7.89
C PHE A 85 -19.26 0.18 8.87
N GLU A 86 -20.57 0.09 9.07
CA GLU A 86 -21.20 -0.90 9.94
C GLU A 86 -21.61 -2.13 9.12
N SER A 87 -21.27 -3.32 9.60
CA SER A 87 -21.68 -4.59 9.01
C SER A 87 -22.32 -5.49 10.07
N ASN A 88 -23.35 -6.24 9.65
CA ASN A 88 -23.97 -7.28 10.46
C ASN A 88 -23.22 -8.62 10.40
N GLU A 89 -22.25 -8.75 9.49
CA GLU A 89 -21.47 -9.96 9.29
C GLU A 89 -19.97 -9.67 9.19
N PHE A 90 -19.16 -10.68 9.49
CA PHE A 90 -17.72 -10.63 9.33
C PHE A 90 -17.33 -10.61 7.85
N ILE A 91 -16.51 -9.64 7.46
CA ILE A 91 -16.05 -9.44 6.09
C ILE A 91 -14.59 -9.85 5.98
N ASN A 92 -14.30 -10.88 5.19
CA ASN A 92 -12.93 -11.27 4.91
C ASN A 92 -12.20 -10.24 4.02
N LEU A 93 -11.59 -9.24 4.64
CA LEU A 93 -10.87 -8.13 4.00
C LEU A 93 -9.67 -8.56 3.12
N ARG A 94 -9.28 -9.84 3.14
CA ARG A 94 -8.23 -10.37 2.24
C ARG A 94 -8.76 -10.77 0.87
N ARG A 95 -10.09 -10.79 0.70
CA ARG A 95 -10.77 -11.14 -0.55
C ARG A 95 -11.68 -9.99 -0.96
N GLY A 96 -12.01 -9.92 -2.25
CA GLY A 96 -13.00 -8.96 -2.76
C GLY A 96 -12.57 -7.49 -2.82
N LEU A 97 -11.36 -7.16 -2.35
CA LEU A 97 -10.82 -5.79 -2.40
C LEU A 97 -9.75 -5.65 -3.47
N SER A 98 -9.75 -4.52 -4.18
CA SER A 98 -8.65 -4.10 -5.04
C SER A 98 -7.77 -3.09 -4.31
N LYS A 99 -6.50 -3.03 -4.66
CA LYS A 99 -5.53 -2.10 -4.05
C LYS A 99 -4.71 -1.43 -5.13
N GLU A 100 -4.39 -0.17 -4.88
CA GLU A 100 -3.45 0.64 -5.64
C GLU A 100 -2.26 0.95 -4.74
N TYR A 101 -1.07 0.56 -5.18
CA TYR A 101 0.19 0.90 -4.51
C TYR A 101 0.96 1.90 -5.35
N LEU A 102 1.41 3.00 -4.73
CA LEU A 102 2.37 3.91 -5.33
C LEU A 102 3.78 3.53 -4.91
N TYR A 103 4.70 3.50 -5.87
CA TYR A 103 6.12 3.29 -5.60
C TYR A 103 6.96 4.39 -6.23
N TYR A 104 7.72 5.11 -5.40
CA TYR A 104 8.65 6.14 -5.82
C TYR A 104 10.00 5.53 -6.23
N CYS A 105 10.43 5.82 -7.45
CA CYS A 105 11.76 5.48 -7.95
C CYS A 105 12.50 6.80 -8.18
N ASP A 106 13.58 7.02 -7.43
CA ASP A 106 14.45 8.20 -7.44
C ASP A 106 15.28 8.37 -8.72
N ARG A 107 14.85 7.74 -9.81
CA ARG A 107 15.55 7.70 -11.10
C ARG A 107 14.57 8.02 -12.22
N LYS A 108 14.99 8.90 -13.13
CA LYS A 108 14.31 9.12 -14.41
C LYS A 108 14.56 7.93 -15.33
N LEU A 109 13.51 7.16 -15.62
CA LEU A 109 13.60 6.01 -16.52
C LEU A 109 13.26 6.41 -17.96
N ASP A 110 13.89 5.77 -18.94
CA ASP A 110 13.51 5.92 -20.34
C ASP A 110 12.13 5.32 -20.61
N ARG A 111 11.22 6.11 -21.19
CA ARG A 111 9.83 5.71 -21.45
C ARG A 111 9.75 4.47 -22.34
N ARG A 112 10.59 4.36 -23.38
CA ARG A 112 10.52 3.24 -24.33
C ARG A 112 10.97 1.94 -23.65
N SER A 113 12.06 1.99 -22.91
CA SER A 113 12.64 0.84 -22.19
C SER A 113 11.77 0.42 -21.02
N LEU A 114 11.17 1.37 -20.30
CA LEU A 114 10.21 1.09 -19.23
C LEU A 114 8.94 0.40 -19.76
N LYS A 115 8.33 0.91 -20.84
CA LYS A 115 7.17 0.27 -21.48
C LYS A 115 7.50 -1.16 -21.93
N ARG A 116 8.71 -1.40 -22.45
CA ARG A 116 9.17 -2.74 -22.82
C ARG A 116 9.28 -3.65 -21.59
N ALA A 117 9.97 -3.21 -20.54
CA ALA A 117 10.16 -3.97 -19.31
C ALA A 117 8.83 -4.35 -18.64
N ILE A 118 7.88 -3.41 -18.55
CA ILE A 118 6.53 -3.66 -18.00
C ILE A 118 5.79 -4.68 -18.86
N ARG A 119 5.83 -4.56 -20.19
CA ARG A 119 5.14 -5.51 -21.09
C ARG A 119 5.69 -6.93 -20.94
N GLU A 120 7.01 -7.08 -20.87
CA GLU A 120 7.67 -8.37 -20.63
C GLU A 120 7.29 -8.93 -19.27
N PHE A 121 7.32 -8.09 -18.23
CA PHE A 121 6.93 -8.44 -16.87
C PHE A 121 5.50 -8.97 -16.78
N MET A 122 4.53 -8.26 -17.36
CA MET A 122 3.12 -8.62 -17.33
C MET A 122 2.81 -9.92 -18.08
N LYS A 123 3.70 -10.38 -18.97
CA LYS A 123 3.58 -11.65 -19.70
C LYS A 123 4.29 -12.82 -19.02
N GLY A 124 5.19 -12.55 -18.07
CA GLY A 124 5.96 -13.57 -17.35
C GLY A 124 5.32 -14.01 -16.03
N GLY A 125 6.01 -14.88 -15.29
CA GLY A 125 5.62 -15.33 -13.96
C GLY A 125 5.87 -14.26 -12.90
N MET A 126 4.87 -13.40 -12.68
CA MET A 126 4.95 -12.29 -11.72
C MET A 126 5.17 -12.76 -10.28
N GLU A 127 4.67 -13.93 -9.91
CA GLU A 127 4.83 -14.55 -8.59
C GLU A 127 6.30 -14.76 -8.20
N TYR A 128 7.21 -14.89 -9.17
CA TYR A 128 8.65 -15.04 -8.90
C TYR A 128 9.30 -13.76 -8.37
N PHE A 129 8.62 -12.61 -8.49
CA PHE A 129 9.03 -11.32 -7.95
C PHE A 129 8.47 -11.11 -6.54
N SER A 130 8.48 -12.15 -5.72
CA SER A 130 8.01 -12.16 -4.33
C SER A 130 8.96 -12.97 -3.45
N LYS A 131 8.96 -12.69 -2.13
CA LYS A 131 9.59 -13.57 -1.13
C LYS A 131 8.81 -14.86 -0.88
N ASP A 132 7.53 -14.90 -1.24
CA ASP A 132 6.69 -16.10 -1.16
C ASP A 132 6.02 -16.39 -2.52
N PRO A 133 6.77 -17.01 -3.45
CA PRO A 133 6.32 -17.25 -4.83
C PRO A 133 5.21 -18.30 -4.93
N ALA A 134 4.97 -19.09 -3.87
CA ALA A 134 3.86 -20.04 -3.83
C ALA A 134 2.51 -19.33 -3.67
N LYS A 135 2.50 -18.04 -3.28
CA LYS A 135 1.29 -17.24 -3.14
C LYS A 135 0.95 -16.52 -4.44
N LYS A 136 -0.31 -16.61 -4.82
CA LYS A 136 -0.86 -16.00 -6.02
C LYS A 136 -0.78 -14.47 -5.97
N VAL A 137 -0.19 -13.90 -7.02
CA VAL A 137 -0.30 -12.48 -7.37
C VAL A 137 -1.45 -12.31 -8.37
N ILE A 138 -2.29 -11.30 -8.15
CA ILE A 138 -3.36 -10.93 -9.09
C ILE A 138 -3.19 -9.43 -9.35
N LEU A 139 -2.31 -9.11 -10.30
CA LEU A 139 -2.02 -7.75 -10.74
C LEU A 139 -2.81 -7.47 -12.02
N SER A 140 -3.55 -6.36 -12.03
CA SER A 140 -4.35 -5.93 -13.17
C SER A 140 -3.53 -5.07 -14.12
N ARG A 141 -2.84 -4.05 -13.59
CA ARG A 141 -2.08 -3.08 -14.39
C ARG A 141 -0.97 -2.42 -13.60
N ILE A 142 0.01 -1.91 -14.35
CA ILE A 142 1.05 -1.00 -13.88
C ILE A 142 0.94 0.27 -14.72
N ILE A 143 0.71 1.41 -14.06
CA ILE A 143 0.77 2.74 -14.66
C ILE A 143 2.03 3.42 -14.16
N PHE A 144 2.59 4.36 -14.93
CA PHE A 144 3.76 5.10 -14.51
C PHE A 144 3.73 6.56 -14.99
N SER A 145 4.34 7.46 -14.23
CA SER A 145 4.67 8.83 -14.64
C SER A 145 6.18 9.04 -14.53
N ILE A 146 6.79 9.59 -15.58
CA ILE A 146 8.22 9.92 -15.64
C ILE A 146 8.36 11.42 -15.49
N ARG A 147 9.20 11.84 -14.56
CA ARG A 147 9.53 13.23 -14.25
C ARG A 147 11.01 13.48 -14.48
N ASP A 148 11.48 14.69 -14.25
CA ASP A 148 12.84 15.09 -14.62
C ASP A 148 13.95 14.38 -13.86
N SER A 149 13.68 13.97 -12.62
CA SER A 149 14.65 13.23 -11.79
C SER A 149 14.14 11.88 -11.28
N TYR A 150 12.87 11.55 -11.47
CA TYR A 150 12.26 10.38 -10.84
C TYR A 150 11.14 9.76 -11.69
N THR A 151 10.71 8.56 -11.29
CA THR A 151 9.60 7.83 -11.89
C THR A 151 8.67 7.34 -10.78
N ILE A 152 7.37 7.53 -10.94
CA ILE A 152 6.35 6.97 -10.04
C ILE A 152 5.67 5.82 -10.74
N PHE A 153 5.52 4.70 -10.02
CA PHE A 153 4.72 3.56 -10.44
C PHE A 153 3.43 3.50 -9.65
N MET A 154 2.33 3.12 -10.30
CA MET A 154 1.10 2.70 -9.65
C MET A 154 0.81 1.24 -10.03
N PHE A 155 0.77 0.36 -9.02
CA PHE A 155 0.43 -1.04 -9.18
C PHE A 155 -1.01 -1.26 -8.72
N GLU A 156 -1.88 -1.70 -9.62
CA GLU A 156 -3.26 -2.05 -9.29
C GLU A 156 -3.49 -3.55 -9.35
N GLY A 157 -4.11 -4.11 -8.33
CA GLY A 157 -4.43 -5.53 -8.29
C GLY A 157 -5.28 -5.94 -7.10
N LYS A 158 -5.67 -7.22 -7.08
CA LYS A 158 -6.49 -7.81 -6.00
C LYS A 158 -5.63 -8.52 -4.96
N SER A 159 -4.48 -9.06 -5.35
CA SER A 159 -3.60 -9.84 -4.47
C SER A 159 -2.13 -9.55 -4.76
N PHE A 160 -1.37 -9.29 -3.70
CA PHE A 160 0.05 -9.01 -3.74
C PHE A 160 0.75 -9.94 -2.74
N SER A 161 1.71 -10.72 -3.23
CA SER A 161 2.51 -11.60 -2.38
C SER A 161 3.57 -10.79 -1.60
N TRP A 162 4.23 -11.42 -0.63
CA TRP A 162 5.13 -10.74 0.29
C TRP A 162 6.30 -10.03 -0.43
N ASN A 163 6.49 -8.73 -0.17
CA ASN A 163 7.43 -7.84 -0.85
C ASN A 163 7.22 -7.62 -2.36
N PHE A 164 6.14 -8.13 -2.94
CA PHE A 164 5.98 -8.17 -4.40
C PHE A 164 6.18 -6.81 -5.08
N VAL A 165 5.46 -5.77 -4.63
CA VAL A 165 5.48 -4.46 -5.31
C VAL A 165 6.89 -3.87 -5.33
N ARG A 166 7.63 -3.97 -4.22
CA ARG A 166 9.00 -3.44 -4.09
C ARG A 166 9.99 -4.20 -4.96
N ILE A 167 9.87 -5.51 -5.01
CA ILE A 167 10.73 -6.36 -5.82
C ILE A 167 10.43 -6.12 -7.31
N ALA A 168 9.15 -6.06 -7.68
CA ALA A 168 8.71 -5.79 -9.04
C ALA A 168 9.18 -4.41 -9.53
N ALA A 169 8.90 -3.34 -8.76
CA ALA A 169 9.27 -1.98 -9.13
C ALA A 169 10.78 -1.82 -9.32
N GLU A 170 11.58 -2.35 -8.39
CA GLU A 170 13.05 -2.27 -8.48
C GLU A 170 13.58 -3.09 -9.66
N SER A 171 13.07 -4.31 -9.86
CA SER A 171 13.52 -5.18 -10.96
C SER A 171 13.14 -4.60 -12.34
N ILE A 172 11.91 -4.08 -12.49
CA ILE A 172 11.45 -3.40 -13.71
C ILE A 172 12.32 -2.17 -13.98
N SER A 173 12.61 -1.37 -12.95
CA SER A 173 13.44 -0.17 -13.08
C SER A 173 14.84 -0.54 -13.59
N ARG A 174 15.49 -1.53 -12.97
CA ARG A 174 16.82 -2.00 -13.39
C ARG A 174 16.82 -2.59 -14.80
N ARG A 175 15.77 -3.33 -15.16
CA ARG A 175 15.57 -3.84 -16.52
C ARG A 175 15.46 -2.69 -17.53
N ALA A 176 14.70 -1.64 -17.21
CA ALA A 176 14.55 -0.47 -18.05
C ALA A 176 15.86 0.31 -18.23
N GLU A 177 16.71 0.34 -17.22
CA GLU A 177 18.06 0.95 -17.26
C GLU A 177 19.12 0.07 -17.97
N GLY A 178 18.77 -1.14 -18.43
CA GLY A 178 19.72 -2.08 -19.03
C GLY A 178 20.64 -2.78 -18.03
N LYS A 179 20.39 -2.65 -16.72
CA LYS A 179 21.16 -3.31 -15.64
C LYS A 179 20.83 -4.79 -15.48
N ILE A 180 19.77 -5.27 -16.15
CA ILE A 180 19.40 -6.69 -16.23
C ILE A 180 19.43 -7.09 -17.70
N SER A 181 20.31 -8.04 -18.04
CA SER A 181 20.45 -8.58 -19.39
C SER A 181 19.18 -9.31 -19.83
N ASP A 182 19.02 -9.55 -21.13
CA ASP A 182 17.86 -10.27 -21.68
C ASP A 182 17.76 -11.70 -21.13
N ASN A 183 18.90 -12.39 -21.01
CA ASN A 183 18.96 -13.76 -20.46
C ASN A 183 18.55 -13.79 -19.00
N ASP A 184 19.12 -12.90 -18.18
CA ASP A 184 18.78 -12.82 -16.75
C ASP A 184 17.31 -12.47 -16.53
N TRP A 185 16.78 -11.54 -17.34
CA TRP A 185 15.39 -11.13 -17.25
C TRP A 185 14.45 -12.27 -17.63
N SER A 186 14.76 -13.00 -18.70
CA SER A 186 14.04 -14.20 -19.12
C SER A 186 14.03 -15.26 -18.01
N ASP A 187 15.19 -15.53 -17.40
CA ASP A 187 15.30 -16.50 -16.30
C ASP A 187 14.55 -16.06 -15.04
N MET A 188 14.51 -14.77 -14.74
CA MET A 188 13.71 -14.23 -13.63
C MET A 188 12.21 -14.40 -13.90
N LEU A 189 11.75 -14.07 -15.11
CA LEU A 189 10.35 -14.20 -15.51
C LEU A 189 9.86 -15.65 -15.58
N SER A 190 10.76 -16.61 -15.83
CA SER A 190 10.44 -18.03 -15.82
C SER A 190 10.71 -18.72 -14.47
N GLY A 191 11.17 -17.97 -13.46
CA GLY A 191 11.49 -18.51 -12.14
C GLY A 191 12.78 -19.35 -12.06
N ARG A 192 13.59 -19.40 -13.13
CA ARG A 192 14.90 -20.06 -13.15
C ARG A 192 15.95 -19.30 -12.33
N LYS A 193 15.81 -17.97 -12.24
CA LYS A 193 16.68 -17.10 -11.43
C LYS A 193 15.87 -16.32 -10.41
N ARG A 194 16.25 -16.42 -9.14
CA ARG A 194 15.65 -15.58 -8.09
C ARG A 194 16.15 -14.15 -8.20
N THR A 195 15.22 -13.21 -8.07
CA THR A 195 15.58 -11.80 -7.90
C THR A 195 16.22 -11.58 -6.53
N ILE A 196 17.32 -10.83 -6.53
CA ILE A 196 18.00 -10.34 -5.33
C ILE A 196 17.59 -8.89 -5.02
N TYR A 197 16.92 -8.23 -5.95
CA TYR A 197 16.60 -6.81 -5.87
C TYR A 197 15.36 -6.60 -5.01
N ARG A 198 15.42 -5.60 -4.13
CA ARG A 198 14.30 -5.22 -3.28
C ARG A 198 14.30 -3.70 -3.14
N GLY A 199 13.23 -3.07 -3.59
CA GLY A 199 13.01 -1.65 -3.41
C GLY A 199 12.95 -1.23 -1.94
N ASP A 200 13.25 0.03 -1.67
CA ASP A 200 13.14 0.63 -0.34
C ASP A 200 11.67 0.61 0.16
N PRO A 201 11.39 0.22 1.42
CA PRO A 201 10.02 0.24 1.93
C PRO A 201 9.44 1.66 2.07
N HIS A 202 10.26 2.67 2.38
CA HIS A 202 9.79 4.05 2.54
C HIS A 202 9.20 4.57 1.22
N ASN A 203 9.71 4.11 0.08
CA ASN A 203 9.21 4.49 -1.24
C ASN A 203 7.84 3.91 -1.60
N LEU A 204 7.30 2.98 -0.81
CA LEU A 204 6.01 2.33 -1.07
C LEU A 204 4.89 2.94 -0.20
N ILE A 205 3.77 3.23 -0.84
CA ILE A 205 2.53 3.64 -0.18
C ILE A 205 1.39 2.73 -0.63
N LEU A 206 0.66 2.12 0.31
CA LEU A 206 -0.69 1.62 0.00
C LEU A 206 -1.60 2.83 -0.18
N TYR A 207 -1.79 3.22 -1.43
CA TYR A 207 -2.41 4.48 -1.77
C TYR A 207 -3.95 4.39 -1.68
N ARG A 208 -4.55 3.35 -2.26
CA ARG A 208 -6.00 3.13 -2.23
C ARG A 208 -6.34 1.68 -1.94
N THR A 209 -7.30 1.45 -1.05
CA THR A 209 -8.05 0.19 -1.02
C THR A 209 -9.45 0.47 -1.54
N ILE A 210 -9.78 -0.15 -2.68
CA ILE A 210 -11.08 -0.03 -3.32
C ILE A 210 -11.96 -1.15 -2.78
N ALA A 211 -13.04 -0.75 -2.12
CA ALA A 211 -14.01 -1.63 -1.49
C ALA A 211 -15.43 -1.24 -1.91
N PRO A 212 -16.37 -2.18 -2.01
CA PRO A 212 -17.76 -1.91 -2.39
C PRO A 212 -18.58 -1.37 -1.20
N PHE A 213 -17.96 -0.60 -0.31
CA PHE A 213 -18.59 -0.06 0.88
C PHE A 213 -18.55 1.45 0.84
N GLU A 214 -19.69 2.06 1.13
CA GLU A 214 -19.80 3.50 1.31
C GLU A 214 -19.46 3.84 2.77
N PHE A 215 -18.23 4.29 3.01
CA PHE A 215 -17.78 4.65 4.35
C PHE A 215 -18.38 5.99 4.76
N VAL A 216 -18.94 6.04 5.97
CA VAL A 216 -19.26 7.31 6.63
C VAL A 216 -17.95 8.00 6.99
N SER A 217 -17.79 9.24 6.53
CA SER A 217 -16.59 10.04 6.80
C SER A 217 -16.37 10.26 8.29
N TYR A 218 -15.11 10.16 8.72
CA TYR A 218 -14.67 10.45 10.07
C TYR A 218 -13.68 11.61 10.04
N HIS A 219 -13.95 12.67 10.82
CA HIS A 219 -13.07 13.83 10.89
C HIS A 219 -11.97 13.62 11.93
N SER A 220 -10.85 13.03 11.50
CA SER A 220 -9.65 12.86 12.33
C SER A 220 -8.94 14.19 12.55
N LYS A 221 -8.51 14.43 13.80
CA LYS A 221 -7.63 15.57 14.12
C LYS A 221 -6.18 15.32 13.68
N ASN A 222 -5.82 14.05 13.44
CA ASN A 222 -4.47 13.64 13.07
C ASN A 222 -4.24 13.63 11.57
N ILE A 223 -5.28 13.79 10.74
CA ILE A 223 -5.15 13.61 9.29
C ILE A 223 -4.21 14.63 8.64
N VAL A 224 -4.28 15.90 9.03
CA VAL A 224 -3.45 16.97 8.45
C VAL A 224 -1.96 16.72 8.70
N PRO A 225 -1.47 16.56 9.95
CA PRO A 225 -0.05 16.27 10.18
C PRO A 225 0.38 14.90 9.64
N LEU A 226 -0.53 13.93 9.57
CA LEU A 226 -0.22 12.60 9.04
C LEU A 226 -0.07 12.61 7.51
N LYS A 227 -0.87 13.38 6.77
CA LYS A 227 -0.75 13.51 5.32
C LYS A 227 0.67 13.90 4.92
N SER A 228 1.24 14.91 5.58
CA SER A 228 2.62 15.36 5.32
C SER A 228 3.66 14.26 5.51
N ARG A 229 3.45 13.31 6.42
CA ARG A 229 4.36 12.17 6.63
C ARG A 229 4.14 11.05 5.61
N ILE A 230 2.88 10.75 5.32
CA ILE A 230 2.51 9.71 4.35
C ILE A 230 3.05 10.06 2.97
N PHE A 231 2.93 11.32 2.59
CA PHE A 231 3.31 11.79 1.27
C PHE A 231 4.59 12.62 1.31
N GLN A 232 5.42 12.56 2.36
CA GLN A 232 6.56 13.48 2.52
C GLN A 232 7.45 13.56 1.27
N ASP A 233 7.76 12.40 0.69
CA ASP A 233 8.56 12.32 -0.53
C ASP A 233 7.76 12.88 -1.71
N PHE A 234 6.45 12.68 -1.76
CA PHE A 234 5.55 13.21 -2.77
C PHE A 234 5.27 14.72 -2.63
N PHE A 235 5.32 15.30 -1.43
CA PHE A 235 5.04 16.71 -1.15
C PHE A 235 6.08 17.63 -1.81
N TRP A 236 7.38 17.29 -1.72
CA TRP A 236 8.43 18.01 -2.43
C TRP A 236 8.38 17.80 -3.95
N LEU A 237 7.82 16.68 -4.41
CA LEU A 237 7.74 16.30 -5.82
C LEU A 237 6.59 16.97 -6.58
N TYR A 238 5.56 17.48 -5.89
CA TYR A 238 4.39 18.07 -6.53
C TYR A 238 4.27 19.60 -6.39
N GLY A 239 5.07 20.27 -5.54
CA GLY A 239 5.04 21.73 -5.43
C GLY A 239 3.65 22.32 -5.11
N VAL A 240 2.72 21.52 -4.55
CA VAL A 240 1.36 21.98 -4.25
C VAL A 240 1.36 22.53 -2.83
N CYS A 241 1.29 23.86 -2.74
CA CYS A 241 1.16 24.63 -1.51
C CYS A 241 -0.15 24.39 -0.74
N ASP A 242 -1.03 23.50 -1.20
CA ASP A 242 -2.24 23.11 -0.49
C ASP A 242 -2.34 21.58 -0.47
N SER A 243 -2.37 20.99 0.73
CA SER A 243 -2.47 19.55 0.92
C SER A 243 -3.66 18.97 0.16
N PRO A 244 -3.48 18.03 -0.79
CA PRO A 244 -4.61 17.49 -1.56
C PRO A 244 -5.61 16.81 -0.62
N THR A 245 -6.88 17.20 -0.71
CA THR A 245 -7.99 16.50 -0.05
C THR A 245 -8.37 15.21 -0.78
N ASP A 246 -7.99 15.08 -2.05
CA ASP A 246 -8.20 13.90 -2.91
C ASP A 246 -7.01 13.76 -3.91
N ILE A 247 -6.72 12.55 -4.41
CA ILE A 247 -5.65 12.34 -5.41
C ILE A 247 -6.11 12.66 -6.83
N THR A 248 -7.39 12.95 -7.06
CA THR A 248 -7.84 13.49 -8.34
C THR A 248 -7.12 14.81 -8.68
N ASP A 249 -6.48 15.43 -7.68
CA ASP A 249 -5.62 16.60 -7.81
C ASP A 249 -4.15 16.27 -8.11
N ILE A 250 -3.76 14.99 -8.26
CA ILE A 250 -2.47 14.62 -8.86
C ILE A 250 -2.65 14.66 -10.38
N PRO A 251 -2.10 15.67 -11.09
CA PRO A 251 -2.47 15.97 -12.48
C PRO A 251 -2.12 14.88 -13.50
N ASP A 252 -1.43 13.83 -13.08
CA ASP A 252 -0.65 12.93 -13.94
C ASP A 252 -1.17 11.48 -14.02
N PHE A 253 -2.23 11.15 -13.27
CA PHE A 253 -2.97 9.90 -13.46
C PHE A 253 -4.29 10.11 -14.22
N VAL A 254 -4.58 11.36 -14.60
CA VAL A 254 -5.62 11.71 -15.58
C VAL A 254 -4.98 11.62 -16.97
N GLU A 255 -4.76 10.41 -17.46
CA GLU A 255 -4.70 10.20 -18.92
C GLU A 255 -6.02 9.57 -19.37
N LYS A 256 -6.61 10.23 -20.37
CA LYS A 256 -7.85 9.95 -21.10
C LYS A 256 -8.07 8.48 -21.45
#